data_AF-A0A9D8ADW9-F1
#
_entry.id   AF-A0A9D8ADW9-F1
#
_cell.length_a   1.000
_cell.length_b   1.000
_cell.length_c   1.000
_cell.angle_alpha   90.00
_cell.angle_beta   90.00
_cell.angle_gamma   90.00
#
_symmetry.space_group_name_H-M   'P 1'
#
loop_
_entity.id
_entity.type
_entity.pdbx_description
1 polymer ?
#
loop_
_entity_poly.entity_id
_entity_poly.type
_entity_poly.pdbx_seq_one_letter_code
_entity_poly.pdbx_strand_id
1 'polypeptide(L)'
;MTYFEECIYKFNNLPQQNQDAFGSIAVLQKINTLENKYKINLGFMAILIAIGELEPTDIAEYIEKKYKLKKVKAEKISSDFDAQVINPAIKNTIGTPQGFSLTTLTLQEEKELIIKFFKEEFVDILKGSPDRQNAINLRIFYVLSKDGN
;
A
#
# COMPACT_ATOMS: atom_id res chain seq x y z
N MET A 1 -0.65 19.40 -13.07
CA MET A 1 -0.41 18.13 -12.37
C MET A 1 -0.37 18.43 -10.89
N THR A 2 -1.16 17.74 -10.09
CA THR A 2 -1.17 17.88 -8.63
C THR A 2 0.01 17.12 -8.02
N TYR A 3 0.44 17.48 -6.81
CA TYR A 3 1.50 16.74 -6.11
C TYR A 3 1.12 15.27 -5.89
N PHE A 4 -0.17 14.99 -5.66
CA PHE A 4 -0.68 13.62 -5.59
C PHE A 4 -0.47 12.85 -6.89
N GLU A 5 -0.86 13.43 -8.03
CA GLU A 5 -0.65 12.83 -9.36
C GLU A 5 0.83 12.58 -9.65
N GLU A 6 1.71 13.48 -9.24
CA GLU A 6 3.16 13.32 -9.37
C GLU A 6 3.68 12.14 -8.53
N CYS A 7 3.22 11.99 -7.29
CA CYS A 7 3.59 10.87 -6.42
C CYS A 7 3.11 9.53 -6.98
N ILE A 8 1.88 9.47 -7.50
CA ILE A 8 1.35 8.27 -8.16
C ILE A 8 2.15 7.95 -9.42
N TYR A 9 2.51 8.96 -10.20
CA TYR A 9 3.37 8.77 -11.36
C TYR A 9 4.74 8.21 -10.95
N LYS A 10 5.39 8.76 -9.92
CA LYS A 10 6.66 8.23 -9.39
C LYS A 10 6.52 6.78 -8.93
N PHE A 11 5.44 6.45 -8.22
CA PHE A 11 5.15 5.10 -7.76
C PHE A 11 5.01 4.10 -8.91
N ASN A 12 4.26 4.46 -9.95
CA ASN A 12 4.06 3.60 -11.13
C ASN A 12 5.34 3.42 -11.97
N ASN A 13 6.36 4.28 -11.77
CA ASN A 13 7.67 4.15 -12.40
C ASN A 13 8.71 3.42 -11.53
N LEU A 14 8.34 2.99 -10.32
CA LEU A 14 9.22 2.16 -9.50
C LEU A 14 9.43 0.77 -10.14
N PRO A 15 10.52 0.06 -9.82
CA PRO A 15 10.65 -1.35 -10.15
C PRO A 15 9.42 -2.15 -9.68
N GLN A 16 8.97 -3.11 -10.50
CA GLN A 16 7.76 -3.89 -10.22
C GLN A 16 7.75 -4.52 -8.82
N GLN A 17 8.91 -5.00 -8.35
CA GLN A 17 9.06 -5.55 -7.00
C GLN A 17 8.71 -4.54 -5.90
N ASN A 18 9.06 -3.26 -6.09
CA ASN A 18 8.76 -2.20 -5.14
C ASN A 18 7.28 -1.80 -5.23
N GLN A 19 6.71 -1.80 -6.44
CA GLN A 19 5.26 -1.59 -6.61
C GLN A 19 4.46 -2.69 -5.92
N ASP A 20 4.85 -3.96 -6.08
CA ASP A 20 4.15 -5.09 -5.45
C ASP A 20 4.32 -5.10 -3.93
N ALA A 21 5.47 -4.66 -3.43
CA ALA A 21 5.72 -4.59 -2.00
C ALA A 21 4.81 -3.63 -1.25
N PHE A 22 4.38 -2.53 -1.87
CA PHE A 22 3.48 -1.55 -1.25
C PHE A 22 2.05 -1.57 -1.83
N GLY A 23 1.88 -2.10 -3.04
CA GLY A 23 0.63 -2.16 -3.79
C GLY A 23 -0.05 -3.53 -3.81
N SER A 24 0.55 -4.56 -3.18
CA SER A 24 -0.12 -5.85 -3.03
C SER A 24 -1.40 -5.73 -2.20
N ILE A 25 -2.41 -6.55 -2.53
CA ILE A 25 -3.70 -6.55 -1.84
C ILE A 25 -3.52 -6.83 -0.34
N ALA A 26 -2.59 -7.73 0.02
CA ALA A 26 -2.27 -8.01 1.42
C ALA A 26 -1.81 -6.76 2.19
N VAL A 27 -1.02 -5.89 1.55
CA VAL A 27 -0.56 -4.64 2.16
C VAL A 27 -1.70 -3.63 2.22
N LEU A 28 -2.49 -3.51 1.16
CA LEU A 28 -3.67 -2.65 1.13
C LEU A 28 -4.70 -3.02 2.22
N GLN A 29 -4.88 -4.31 2.51
CA GLN A 29 -5.75 -4.78 3.60
C GLN A 29 -5.23 -4.37 4.97
N LYS A 30 -3.92 -4.45 5.19
CA LYS A 30 -3.31 -4.01 6.47
C LYS A 30 -3.40 -2.51 6.65
N ILE A 31 -3.18 -1.74 5.57
CA ILE A 31 -3.42 -0.30 5.55
C ILE A 31 -4.88 -0.02 5.92
N ASN A 32 -5.84 -0.63 5.23
CA ASN A 32 -7.27 -0.46 5.51
C ASN A 32 -7.64 -0.82 6.96
N THR A 33 -7.05 -1.89 7.51
CA THR A 33 -7.22 -2.28 8.91
C THR A 33 -6.77 -1.16 9.86
N LEU A 34 -5.60 -0.56 9.62
CA LEU A 34 -5.07 0.54 10.42
C LEU A 34 -5.89 1.82 10.24
N GLU A 35 -6.30 2.15 9.01
CA GLU A 35 -7.15 3.29 8.72
C GLU A 35 -8.48 3.20 9.48
N ASN A 36 -9.10 2.01 9.50
CA ASN A 36 -10.35 1.78 10.23
C ASN A 36 -10.17 1.85 11.75
N LYS A 37 -9.05 1.32 12.27
CA LYS A 37 -8.69 1.35 13.70
C LYS A 37 -8.46 2.77 14.19
N TYR A 38 -7.78 3.60 13.41
CA TYR A 38 -7.33 4.92 13.83
C TYR A 38 -8.16 6.09 13.27
N LYS A 39 -9.06 5.81 12.33
CA LYS A 39 -9.93 6.77 11.62
C LYS A 39 -9.13 7.87 10.89
N ILE A 40 -8.06 7.47 10.20
CA ILE A 40 -7.18 8.33 9.39
C ILE A 40 -6.84 7.64 8.07
N ASN A 41 -6.36 8.38 7.07
CA ASN A 41 -5.92 7.82 5.78
C ASN A 41 -4.40 7.57 5.79
N LEU A 42 -3.97 6.35 5.58
CA LEU A 42 -2.57 5.95 5.56
C LEU A 42 -2.13 5.48 4.17
N GLY A 43 -3.06 5.30 3.22
CA GLY A 43 -2.75 4.89 1.85
C GLY A 43 -1.76 5.81 1.15
N PHE A 44 -1.96 7.13 1.22
CA PHE A 44 -1.02 8.07 0.60
C PHE A 44 0.35 8.06 1.30
N MET A 45 0.40 7.79 2.60
CA MET A 45 1.66 7.66 3.33
C MET A 45 2.48 6.47 2.86
N ALA A 46 1.83 5.33 2.57
CA ALA A 46 2.49 4.17 1.99
C ALA A 46 3.14 4.48 0.63
N ILE A 47 2.48 5.29 -0.19
CA ILE A 47 3.02 5.75 -1.48
C ILE A 47 4.25 6.64 -1.26
N LEU A 48 4.19 7.63 -0.35
CA LEU A 48 5.33 8.50 -0.04
C LEU A 48 6.56 7.71 0.42
N ILE A 49 6.36 6.68 1.24
CA ILE A 49 7.44 5.79 1.70
C ILE A 49 7.99 4.99 0.52
N ALA A 50 7.13 4.42 -0.32
CA ALA A 50 7.54 3.62 -1.46
C ALA A 50 8.39 4.40 -2.47
N ILE A 51 8.10 5.69 -2.68
CA ILE A 51 8.87 6.57 -3.57
C ILE A 51 10.05 7.27 -2.89
N GLY A 52 10.28 7.03 -1.59
CA GLY A 52 11.37 7.63 -0.82
C GLY A 52 11.18 9.12 -0.48
N GLU A 53 9.95 9.64 -0.55
CA GLU A 53 9.63 11.01 -0.13
C GLU A 53 9.26 11.11 1.37
N LEU A 54 9.09 9.97 2.05
CA LEU A 54 8.91 9.90 3.50
C LEU A 54 9.74 8.75 4.09
N GLU A 55 10.70 9.09 4.94
CA GLU A 55 11.52 8.09 5.65
C GLU A 55 10.73 7.43 6.79
N PRO A 56 10.97 6.14 7.09
CA PRO A 56 10.29 5.44 8.19
C PRO A 56 10.44 6.12 9.56
N THR A 57 11.56 6.80 9.80
CA THR A 57 11.83 7.53 11.05
C THR A 57 10.94 8.76 11.21
N ASP A 58 10.43 9.31 10.11
CA ASP A 58 9.72 10.59 10.09
C ASP A 58 8.19 10.39 10.10
N ILE A 59 7.74 9.14 10.08
CA ILE A 59 6.31 8.78 10.01
C ILE A 59 5.52 9.33 11.20
N ALA A 60 6.06 9.22 12.42
CA ALA A 60 5.39 9.73 13.61
C ALA A 60 5.18 11.25 13.51
N GLU A 61 6.20 11.99 13.07
CA GLU A 61 6.12 13.44 12.90
C GLU A 61 5.15 13.82 11.77
N TYR A 62 5.19 13.09 10.65
CA TYR A 62 4.24 13.28 9.55
C TYR A 62 2.80 13.07 9.99
N ILE A 63 2.51 12.00 10.74
CA ILE A 63 1.17 11.70 11.27
C ILE A 63 0.72 12.79 12.25
N GLU A 64 1.59 13.22 13.17
CA GLU A 64 1.31 14.30 14.12
C GLU A 64 0.89 15.57 13.39
N LYS A 65 1.69 16.01 12.41
CA LYS A 65 1.42 17.24 11.64
C LYS A 65 0.19 17.11 10.75
N LYS A 66 0.07 16.03 9.98
CA LYS A 66 -1.01 15.87 8.99
C LYS A 66 -2.38 15.68 9.63
N TYR A 67 -2.45 14.91 10.73
CA TYR A 67 -3.71 14.58 11.40
C TYR A 67 -3.95 15.35 12.70
N LYS A 68 -3.03 16.26 13.06
CA LYS A 68 -3.09 17.05 14.31
C LYS A 68 -3.30 16.17 15.55
N LEU A 69 -2.61 15.03 15.58
CA LEU A 69 -2.69 14.05 16.67
C LEU A 69 -1.60 14.31 17.70
N LYS A 70 -1.87 13.92 18.96
CA LYS A 70 -0.82 13.95 20.00
C LYS A 70 0.32 13.02 19.63
N LYS A 71 1.57 13.45 19.88
CA LYS A 71 2.80 12.67 19.69
C LYS A 71 2.68 11.18 20.08
N VAL A 72 2.22 10.87 21.30
CA VAL A 72 2.06 9.47 21.78
C VAL A 72 1.14 8.64 20.87
N LYS A 73 0.07 9.24 20.34
CA LYS A 73 -0.85 8.56 19.42
C LYS A 73 -0.20 8.39 18.05
N ALA A 74 0.53 9.40 17.58
CA ALA A 74 1.25 9.35 16.30
C ALA A 74 2.37 8.29 16.32
N GLU A 75 3.15 8.21 17.40
CA GLU A 75 4.17 7.17 17.63
C GLU A 75 3.56 5.77 17.61
N LYS A 76 2.41 5.58 18.28
CA LYS A 76 1.72 4.29 18.27
C LYS A 76 1.24 3.89 16.87
N ILE A 77 0.70 4.83 16.10
CA ILE A 77 0.28 4.56 14.72
C ILE A 77 1.50 4.25 13.85
N SER A 78 2.59 5.01 14.02
CA SER A 78 3.86 4.79 13.32
C SER A 78 4.39 3.37 13.59
N SER A 79 4.41 2.95 14.85
CA SER A 79 4.85 1.59 15.23
C SER A 79 3.94 0.50 14.66
N ASP A 80 2.63 0.67 14.73
CA ASP A 80 1.67 -0.28 14.16
C ASP A 80 1.79 -0.36 12.64
N PHE A 81 2.01 0.77 11.97
CA PHE A 81 2.19 0.86 10.53
C PHE A 81 3.51 0.23 10.10
N ASP A 82 4.59 0.50 10.82
CA ASP A 82 5.90 -0.12 10.54
C ASP A 82 5.83 -1.64 10.68
N ALA A 83 5.25 -2.16 11.75
CA ALA A 83 5.12 -3.60 11.99
C ALA A 83 4.24 -4.31 10.95
N GLN A 84 3.16 -3.68 10.48
CA GLN A 84 2.19 -4.33 9.61
C GLN A 84 2.43 -4.07 8.12
N VAL A 85 2.95 -2.90 7.76
CA VAL A 85 3.06 -2.44 6.37
C VAL A 85 4.52 -2.39 5.93
N ILE A 86 5.36 -1.61 6.60
CA ILE A 86 6.73 -1.34 6.15
C ILE A 86 7.61 -2.57 6.30
N ASN A 87 7.72 -3.15 7.50
CA ASN A 87 8.57 -4.32 7.70
C ASN A 87 8.22 -5.49 6.76
N PRO A 88 6.93 -5.82 6.53
CA PRO A 88 6.57 -6.81 5.52
C PRO A 88 6.92 -6.38 4.09
N ALA A 89 6.66 -5.13 3.69
CA ALA A 89 7.00 -4.61 2.37
C ALA A 89 8.52 -4.62 2.11
N ILE A 90 9.31 -4.25 3.12
CA ILE A 90 10.77 -4.29 3.12
C ILE A 90 11.28 -5.73 3.05
N LYS A 91 10.71 -6.67 3.83
CA LYS A 91 11.05 -8.09 3.72
C LYS A 91 10.74 -8.66 2.33
N ASN A 92 9.73 -8.13 1.66
CA ASN A 92 9.37 -8.51 0.30
C ASN A 92 10.27 -7.86 -0.78
N THR A 93 11.03 -6.80 -0.44
CA THR A 93 11.96 -6.09 -1.35
C THR A 93 13.43 -6.41 -1.08
N ILE A 94 13.83 -6.67 0.17
CA ILE A 94 15.18 -7.08 0.55
C ILE A 94 15.33 -8.59 0.32
N GLY A 95 15.53 -8.93 -0.95
CA GLY A 95 16.43 -10.00 -1.35
C GLY A 95 17.81 -9.38 -1.60
N THR A 96 18.77 -9.61 -0.69
CA THR A 96 20.20 -9.44 -0.99
C THR A 96 20.65 -10.43 -2.08
N PRO A 97 21.78 -10.19 -2.78
CA PRO A 97 21.97 -10.40 -4.22
C PRO A 97 22.18 -11.86 -4.72
N GLN A 98 21.67 -12.89 -4.05
CA GLN A 98 21.77 -14.27 -4.53
C GLN A 98 20.42 -14.98 -4.38
N GLY A 99 20.00 -15.60 -5.49
CA GLY A 99 18.63 -16.06 -5.72
C GLY A 99 18.04 -16.89 -4.59
N PHE A 100 16.84 -16.50 -4.19
CA PHE A 100 15.87 -17.37 -3.55
C PHE A 100 14.49 -17.02 -4.11
N SER A 101 13.75 -18.07 -4.48
CA SER A 101 12.47 -17.97 -5.20
C SER A 101 11.44 -17.23 -4.37
N LEU A 102 10.89 -16.16 -4.95
CA LEU A 102 9.67 -15.51 -4.49
C LEU A 102 8.56 -16.56 -4.39
N THR A 103 7.85 -16.61 -3.27
CA THR A 103 6.42 -16.96 -3.35
C THR A 103 5.68 -15.69 -3.74
N THR A 104 5.95 -15.21 -4.96
CA THR A 104 5.00 -14.36 -5.69
C THR A 104 3.72 -15.17 -5.76
N LEU A 105 2.61 -14.61 -5.24
CA LEU A 105 1.30 -15.17 -5.54
C LEU A 105 1.26 -15.40 -7.05
N THR A 106 0.93 -16.62 -7.43
CA THR A 106 0.69 -16.95 -8.83
C THR A 106 -0.42 -16.02 -9.35
N LEU A 107 -0.41 -15.75 -10.65
CA LEU A 107 -1.48 -14.97 -11.29
C LEU A 107 -2.88 -15.48 -10.90
N GLN A 108 -3.00 -16.80 -10.70
CA GLN A 108 -4.21 -17.46 -10.24
C GLN A 108 -4.60 -17.06 -8.81
N GLU A 109 -3.66 -17.07 -7.86
CA GLU A 109 -3.89 -16.66 -6.48
C GLU A 109 -4.21 -15.16 -6.38
N GLU A 110 -3.61 -14.30 -7.22
CA GLU A 110 -3.97 -12.89 -7.30
C GLU A 110 -5.40 -12.68 -7.81
N LYS A 111 -5.82 -13.44 -8.84
CA LYS A 111 -7.20 -13.41 -9.34
C LYS A 111 -8.19 -13.84 -8.27
N GLU A 112 -7.91 -14.93 -7.54
CA GLU A 112 -8.76 -15.40 -6.46
C GLU A 112 -8.90 -14.36 -5.35
N LEU A 113 -7.81 -13.67 -5.03
CA LEU A 113 -7.82 -12.56 -4.07
C LEU A 113 -8.67 -11.39 -4.57
N ILE A 114 -8.55 -10.98 -5.84
CA ILE A 114 -9.40 -9.93 -6.44
C ILE A 114 -10.88 -10.33 -6.40
N ILE A 115 -11.19 -11.59 -6.74
CA ILE A 115 -12.56 -12.12 -6.72
C ILE A 115 -13.11 -12.10 -5.29
N LYS A 116 -12.30 -12.52 -4.30
CA LYS A 116 -12.69 -12.45 -2.89
C LYS A 116 -12.92 -11.00 -2.46
N PHE A 117 -12.04 -10.08 -2.86
CA PHE A 117 -12.14 -8.65 -2.60
C PHE A 117 -13.43 -8.05 -3.17
N PHE A 118 -13.81 -8.44 -4.40
CA PHE A 118 -15.05 -8.03 -5.04
C PHE A 118 -16.30 -8.65 -4.40
N LYS A 119 -16.21 -9.88 -3.88
CA LYS A 119 -17.36 -10.54 -3.27
C LYS A 119 -17.65 -10.04 -1.87
N GLU A 120 -16.59 -9.76 -1.10
CA GLU A 120 -16.71 -9.48 0.34
C GLU A 120 -16.62 -7.98 0.66
N GLU A 121 -15.84 -7.20 -0.08
CA GLU A 121 -15.49 -5.82 0.29
C GLU A 121 -15.90 -4.76 -0.74
N PHE A 122 -16.57 -5.14 -1.84
CA PHE A 122 -16.86 -4.24 -2.98
C PHE A 122 -17.67 -3.00 -2.61
N VAL A 123 -18.69 -3.15 -1.78
CA VAL A 123 -19.53 -2.03 -1.34
C VAL A 123 -18.72 -1.03 -0.49
N ASP A 124 -17.78 -1.52 0.32
CA ASP A 124 -16.93 -0.68 1.16
C ASP A 124 -15.86 0.04 0.34
N ILE A 125 -15.42 -0.55 -0.76
CA ILE A 125 -14.53 0.08 -1.75
C ILE A 125 -15.25 1.22 -2.47
N LEU A 126 -16.48 0.99 -2.93
CA LEU A 126 -17.29 2.02 -3.58
C LEU A 126 -17.64 3.19 -2.65
N LYS A 127 -17.67 2.94 -1.34
CA LYS A 127 -17.83 3.99 -0.31
C LYS A 127 -16.49 4.60 0.14
N GLY A 128 -15.37 4.03 -0.29
CA GLY A 128 -14.02 4.49 0.03
C GLY A 128 -13.67 5.83 -0.64
N SER A 129 -12.55 6.42 -0.24
CA SER A 129 -12.06 7.66 -0.86
C SER A 129 -11.73 7.44 -2.35
N PRO A 130 -11.77 8.51 -3.18
CA PRO A 130 -11.39 8.42 -4.60
C PRO A 130 -10.01 7.79 -4.80
N ASP A 131 -9.06 8.06 -3.91
CA ASP A 131 -7.70 7.48 -3.95
C ASP A 131 -7.71 5.96 -3.77
N ARG A 132 -8.57 5.46 -2.87
CA ARG A 132 -8.73 4.01 -2.63
C ARG A 132 -9.35 3.33 -3.84
N GLN A 133 -10.37 3.94 -4.43
CA GLN A 133 -11.01 3.44 -5.65
C GLN A 133 -10.01 3.37 -6.80
N ASN A 134 -9.20 4.42 -6.98
CA ASN A 134 -8.19 4.48 -8.02
C ASN A 134 -7.08 3.45 -7.83
N ALA A 135 -6.56 3.27 -6.61
CA ALA A 135 -5.53 2.27 -6.33
C ALA A 135 -6.01 0.84 -6.65
N ILE A 136 -7.26 0.52 -6.29
CA ILE A 136 -7.86 -0.79 -6.56
C ILE A 136 -8.11 -0.98 -8.06
N ASN A 137 -8.65 0.03 -8.74
CA ASN A 137 -8.85 0.00 -10.19
C ASN A 137 -7.53 -0.25 -10.92
N LEU A 138 -6.47 0.47 -10.57
CA LEU A 138 -5.13 0.27 -11.15
C LEU A 138 -4.64 -1.17 -10.95
N ARG A 139 -4.84 -1.75 -9.76
CA ARG A 139 -4.43 -3.14 -9.52
C ARG A 139 -5.24 -4.16 -10.33
N ILE A 140 -6.55 -3.95 -10.46
CA ILE A 140 -7.42 -4.80 -11.29
C ILE A 140 -6.96 -4.75 -12.75
N PHE A 141 -6.79 -3.55 -13.29
CA PHE A 141 -6.37 -3.38 -14.69
C PHE A 141 -4.95 -3.93 -14.93
N TYR A 142 -4.04 -3.80 -13.97
CA TYR A 142 -2.72 -4.42 -14.03
C TYR A 142 -2.82 -5.96 -14.15
N VAL A 143 -3.58 -6.61 -13.25
CA VAL A 143 -3.73 -8.08 -13.29
C VAL A 143 -4.42 -8.54 -14.58
N LEU A 144 -5.44 -7.82 -15.04
CA LEU A 144 -6.11 -8.12 -16.32
C LEU A 144 -5.17 -7.95 -17.52
N SER A 145 -4.29 -6.93 -17.52
CA SER A 145 -3.33 -6.71 -18.60
C SER A 145 -2.27 -7.82 -18.70
N LYS A 146 -2.00 -8.52 -17.60
CA LYS A 146 -1.06 -9.66 -17.55
C LYS A 146 -1.69 -10.99 -17.97
N ASP A 147 -3.01 -11.08 -18.02
CA ASP A 147 -3.73 -12.28 -18.45
C ASP A 147 -3.94 -12.35 -19.98
N GLY A 148 -3.73 -11.22 -20.67
CA GLY A 148 -3.91 -11.07 -22.12
C GLY A 148 -2.65 -11.27 -22.97
N ASN A 149 -1.49 -11.55 -22.36
CA ASN A 149 -0.21 -11.88 -23.01
C ASN A 149 0.24 -13.28 -22.60
#